data_AF-A0A5B1QPC7-F1
#
_entry.id   AF-A0A5B1QPC7-F1
#
_cell.length_a   1.000
_cell.length_b   1.000
_cell.length_c   1.000
_cell.angle_alpha   90.00
_cell.angle_beta   90.00
_cell.angle_gamma   90.00
#
_symmetry.space_group_name_H-M   'P 1'
#
loop_
_entity.id
_entity.type
_entity.pdbx_description
1 polymer ?
#
loop_
_entity_poly.entity_id
_entity_poly.type
_entity_poly.pdbx_seq_one_letter_code
_entity_poly.pdbx_strand_id
1 'polypeptide(L)'
;MGSATSKAARTLPKTAAAKPPPSWAGARTPALEDLPTRHTQRPLASETKDDNIMKDAQDPQLHANLARLGPVRVDHHMQSVRTSAQIRRRFESRAQSEADAASSHAPRNRLLAASLSDLLDQRKYATSRKELEKFAEQYGIEVQKLESVARYVSTPSVDEKTAIRMVEDNGEESITMVVSLRLSCLV
;
A
#
# COMPACT_ATOMS: atom_id res chain seq x y z
N MET A 1 1.72 46.96 31.42
CA MET A 1 1.54 47.20 29.97
C MET A 1 1.39 45.85 29.29
N GLY A 2 0.18 45.54 28.81
CA GLY A 2 -0.19 44.20 28.33
C GLY A 2 0.09 44.01 26.85
N SER A 3 0.66 42.86 26.50
CA SER A 3 0.87 42.43 25.11
C SER A 3 -0.15 41.33 24.76
N ALA A 4 -1.19 41.70 24.02
CA ALA A 4 -2.17 40.78 23.46
C ALA A 4 -1.59 40.11 22.20
N THR A 5 -1.38 38.80 22.23
CA THR A 5 -1.03 38.00 21.06
C THR A 5 -2.30 37.45 20.41
N SER A 6 -2.63 37.93 19.22
CA SER A 6 -3.78 37.52 18.40
C SER A 6 -3.69 36.04 18.02
N LYS A 7 -4.65 35.22 18.49
CA LYS A 7 -4.83 33.83 18.02
C LYS A 7 -5.57 33.86 16.68
N ALA A 8 -4.88 33.53 15.59
CA ALA A 8 -5.53 33.25 14.31
C ALA A 8 -6.30 31.92 14.40
N ALA A 9 -7.64 31.99 14.38
CA ALA A 9 -8.50 30.82 14.26
C ALA A 9 -8.37 30.24 12.84
N ARG A 10 -7.78 29.04 12.72
CA ARG A 10 -7.74 28.29 11.47
C ARG A 10 -9.16 27.83 11.11
N THR A 11 -9.80 28.51 10.16
CA THR A 11 -11.02 28.02 9.51
C THR A 11 -10.64 26.91 8.52
N LEU A 12 -11.03 25.68 8.82
CA LEU A 12 -10.99 24.58 7.85
C LEU A 12 -11.91 24.92 6.66
N PRO A 13 -11.55 24.57 5.42
CA PRO A 13 -12.43 24.79 4.28
C PRO A 13 -13.73 24.00 4.48
N LYS A 14 -14.84 24.73 4.53
CA LYS A 14 -16.20 24.20 4.54
C LYS A 14 -16.40 23.46 3.22
N THR A 15 -16.19 22.14 3.22
CA THR A 15 -16.39 21.31 2.03
C THR A 15 -17.82 21.47 1.58
N ALA A 16 -17.96 21.90 0.32
CA ALA A 16 -19.20 22.02 -0.40
C ALA A 16 -20.08 20.80 -0.18
N ALA A 17 -21.30 21.06 0.28
CA ALA A 17 -22.44 20.16 0.25
C ALA A 17 -22.88 19.90 -1.20
N ALA A 18 -22.02 19.26 -2.00
CA ALA A 18 -22.28 19.01 -3.43
C ALA A 18 -21.69 17.70 -3.97
N LYS A 19 -21.26 16.76 -3.11
CA LYS A 19 -20.99 15.37 -3.54
C LYS A 19 -21.70 14.39 -2.61
N PRO A 20 -22.57 13.50 -3.14
CA PRO A 20 -23.14 12.44 -2.32
C PRO A 20 -22.01 11.51 -1.82
N PRO A 21 -22.14 10.99 -0.59
CA PRO A 21 -21.16 10.04 -0.05
C PRO A 21 -21.08 8.79 -0.94
N PRO A 22 -19.89 8.16 -1.07
CA PRO A 22 -19.73 6.95 -1.85
C PRO A 22 -20.61 5.82 -1.30
N SER A 23 -21.22 5.03 -2.19
CA SER A 23 -22.26 4.02 -1.90
C SER A 23 -21.83 2.89 -0.95
N TRP A 24 -20.55 2.81 -0.58
CA TRP A 24 -20.02 1.83 0.38
C TRP A 24 -20.02 2.34 1.84
N ALA A 25 -20.21 3.64 2.07
CA ALA A 25 -20.28 4.17 3.43
C ALA A 25 -21.62 3.78 4.06
N GLY A 26 -21.61 2.72 4.87
CA GLY A 26 -22.79 2.15 5.53
C GLY A 26 -23.66 3.19 6.25
N ALA A 27 -24.97 2.92 6.23
CA ALA A 27 -26.03 3.77 6.73
C ALA A 27 -25.76 4.24 8.17
N ARG A 28 -25.42 5.52 8.33
CA ARG A 28 -25.59 6.21 9.61
C ARG A 28 -27.06 6.59 9.75
N THR A 29 -27.57 6.44 10.96
CA THR A 29 -28.93 6.81 11.39
C THR A 29 -29.35 8.16 10.79
N PRO A 30 -30.42 8.22 9.98
CA PRO A 30 -30.90 9.50 9.47
C PRO A 30 -31.40 10.35 10.63
N ALA A 31 -31.01 11.63 10.64
CA ALA A 31 -31.61 12.64 11.49
C ALA A 31 -33.08 12.81 11.10
N LEU A 32 -33.93 13.14 12.09
CA LEU A 32 -35.39 13.16 12.03
C LEU A 32 -36.00 14.10 10.96
N GLU A 33 -35.19 14.89 10.24
CA GLU A 33 -35.67 15.94 9.33
C GLU A 33 -35.54 15.60 7.83
N ASP A 34 -34.87 14.52 7.44
CA ASP A 34 -34.76 14.10 6.02
C ASP A 34 -35.61 12.84 5.74
N LEU A 35 -36.92 13.04 5.64
CA LEU A 35 -37.85 12.07 5.03
C LEU A 35 -38.11 12.45 3.57
N PRO A 36 -37.37 11.92 2.58
CA PRO A 36 -37.85 11.95 1.21
C PRO A 36 -39.05 11.00 1.11
N THR A 37 -40.14 11.48 0.51
CA THR A 37 -41.32 10.70 0.14
C THR A 37 -40.88 9.54 -0.74
N ARG A 38 -40.60 8.40 -0.11
CA ARG A 38 -40.08 7.20 -0.74
C ARG A 38 -41.22 6.64 -1.58
N HIS A 39 -41.16 6.84 -2.90
CA HIS A 39 -41.86 5.96 -3.83
C HIS A 39 -41.59 4.53 -3.39
N THR A 40 -42.65 3.84 -3.01
CA THR A 40 -42.66 2.50 -2.45
C THR A 40 -42.20 1.50 -3.50
N GLN A 41 -40.89 1.43 -3.74
CA GLN A 41 -40.32 0.21 -4.28
C GLN A 41 -40.36 -0.81 -3.14
N ARG A 42 -41.41 -1.64 -3.18
CA ARG A 42 -41.48 -2.85 -2.35
C ARG A 42 -40.16 -3.60 -2.54
N PRO A 43 -39.40 -3.89 -1.47
CA PRO A 43 -38.27 -4.79 -1.60
C PRO A 43 -38.80 -6.10 -2.18
N LEU A 44 -38.21 -6.58 -3.28
CA LEU A 44 -38.68 -7.80 -3.97
C LEU A 44 -38.55 -9.05 -3.09
N ALA A 45 -37.75 -8.98 -2.03
CA ALA A 45 -37.67 -9.97 -0.97
C ALA A 45 -37.83 -9.28 0.38
N SER A 46 -38.79 -9.73 1.19
CA SER A 46 -38.90 -9.30 2.58
C SER A 46 -37.79 -9.97 3.40
N GLU A 47 -37.01 -9.17 4.12
CA GLU A 47 -35.99 -9.67 5.05
C GLU A 47 -36.62 -10.35 6.29
N THR A 48 -37.91 -10.10 6.53
CA THR A 48 -38.71 -10.69 7.60
C THR A 48 -39.62 -11.80 7.08
N LYS A 49 -39.80 -12.84 7.90
CA LYS A 49 -40.71 -13.94 7.62
C LYS A 49 -42.16 -13.46 7.78
N ASP A 50 -42.77 -13.09 6.67
CA ASP A 50 -44.18 -12.70 6.63
C ASP A 50 -45.08 -13.95 6.55
N ASP A 51 -46.35 -13.84 6.98
CA ASP A 51 -47.31 -14.96 7.01
C ASP A 51 -47.49 -15.65 5.65
N ASN A 52 -47.35 -14.89 4.56
CA ASN A 52 -47.41 -15.45 3.21
C ASN A 52 -46.20 -16.34 2.90
N ILE A 53 -45.00 -16.00 3.40
CA ILE A 53 -43.80 -16.84 3.29
C ILE A 53 -43.97 -18.11 4.12
N MET A 54 -44.59 -18.02 5.30
CA MET A 54 -44.83 -19.19 6.15
C MET A 54 -45.82 -20.17 5.51
N LYS A 55 -46.82 -19.68 4.78
CA LYS A 55 -47.76 -20.52 4.01
C LYS A 55 -47.10 -21.16 2.80
N ASP A 56 -46.30 -20.40 2.05
CA ASP A 56 -45.58 -20.90 0.87
C ASP A 56 -44.51 -21.94 1.26
N ALA A 57 -43.85 -21.75 2.41
CA ALA A 57 -42.92 -22.72 2.98
C ALA A 57 -43.58 -24.04 3.42
N GLN A 58 -44.90 -24.06 3.59
CA GLN A 58 -45.68 -25.26 3.90
C GLN A 58 -46.24 -25.94 2.65
N ASP A 59 -45.90 -25.49 1.44
CA ASP A 59 -46.40 -26.10 0.21
C ASP A 59 -45.92 -27.57 0.06
N PRO A 60 -46.84 -28.54 0.11
CA PRO A 60 -46.50 -29.95 -0.03
C PRO A 60 -45.96 -30.30 -1.42
N GLN A 61 -46.33 -29.55 -2.47
CA GLN A 61 -45.83 -29.77 -3.82
C GLN A 61 -44.37 -29.35 -3.95
N LEU A 62 -44.01 -28.19 -3.41
CA LEU A 62 -42.63 -27.72 -3.33
C LEU A 62 -41.75 -28.70 -2.54
N HIS A 63 -42.22 -29.19 -1.39
CA HIS A 63 -41.49 -30.15 -0.56
C HIS A 63 -41.25 -31.49 -1.30
N ALA A 64 -42.24 -32.00 -2.03
CA ALA A 64 -42.10 -33.21 -2.84
C ALA A 64 -41.07 -33.05 -3.97
N ASN A 65 -41.02 -31.87 -4.62
CA ASN A 65 -40.05 -31.57 -5.66
C ASN A 65 -38.63 -31.44 -5.12
N LEU A 66 -38.44 -30.80 -3.97
CA LEU A 66 -37.13 -30.72 -3.30
C LEU A 66 -36.64 -32.10 -2.85
N ALA A 67 -37.52 -32.94 -2.31
CA ALA A 67 -37.20 -34.32 -1.96
C ALA A 67 -36.77 -35.15 -3.18
N ARG A 68 -37.40 -34.92 -4.34
CA ARG A 68 -37.05 -35.58 -5.61
C ARG A 68 -35.71 -35.11 -6.19
N LEU A 69 -35.39 -33.82 -6.08
CA LEU A 69 -34.14 -33.23 -6.56
C LEU A 69 -32.94 -33.66 -5.69
N GLY A 70 -33.18 -33.91 -4.40
CA GLY A 70 -32.14 -34.34 -3.47
C GLY A 70 -31.09 -33.25 -3.19
N PRO A 71 -30.12 -33.53 -2.29
CA PRO A 71 -29.07 -32.58 -1.99
C PRO A 71 -28.19 -32.34 -3.22
N VAL A 72 -28.12 -31.09 -3.66
CA VAL A 72 -27.24 -30.67 -4.76
C VAL A 72 -25.79 -30.84 -4.29
N ARG A 73 -25.04 -31.73 -4.95
CA ARG A 73 -23.61 -31.85 -4.74
C ARG A 73 -22.91 -30.69 -5.43
N VAL A 74 -22.59 -29.67 -4.64
CA VAL A 74 -21.67 -28.64 -5.09
C VAL A 74 -20.26 -29.18 -4.91
N ASP A 75 -19.61 -29.35 -6.04
CA ASP A 75 -18.26 -29.84 -6.17
C ASP A 75 -17.30 -28.69 -5.79
N HIS A 76 -16.96 -28.61 -4.50
CA HIS A 76 -16.10 -27.57 -3.94
C HIS A 76 -14.63 -27.81 -4.30
N HIS A 77 -14.29 -27.71 -5.59
CA HIS A 77 -12.92 -27.70 -6.10
C HIS A 77 -12.21 -26.36 -5.89
N MET A 78 -12.82 -25.44 -5.13
CA MET A 78 -12.20 -24.18 -4.81
C MET A 78 -11.04 -24.42 -3.86
N GLN A 79 -9.82 -24.39 -4.40
CA GLN A 79 -8.62 -24.14 -3.62
C GLN A 79 -8.92 -22.93 -2.75
N SER A 80 -9.12 -23.13 -1.46
CA SER A 80 -9.23 -22.03 -0.51
C SER A 80 -7.91 -21.27 -0.62
N VAL A 81 -7.93 -20.15 -1.35
CA VAL A 81 -6.80 -19.23 -1.37
C VAL A 81 -6.49 -18.96 0.08
N ARG A 82 -5.31 -19.36 0.55
CA ARG A 82 -4.89 -19.23 1.96
C ARG A 82 -4.72 -17.75 2.29
N THR A 83 -5.83 -17.03 2.38
CA THR A 83 -5.93 -15.62 2.73
C THR A 83 -5.43 -15.38 4.14
N SER A 84 -5.47 -16.38 5.02
CA SER A 84 -4.97 -16.29 6.39
C SER A 84 -3.50 -15.86 6.48
N ALA A 85 -2.63 -16.37 5.60
CA ALA A 85 -1.21 -16.01 5.59
C ALA A 85 -0.98 -14.55 5.13
N GLN A 86 -1.70 -14.12 4.08
CA GLN A 86 -1.62 -12.75 3.58
C GLN A 86 -2.19 -11.74 4.57
N ILE A 87 -3.32 -12.07 5.20
CA ILE A 87 -3.98 -11.27 6.23
C ILE A 87 -3.07 -11.15 7.46
N ARG A 88 -2.49 -12.27 7.92
CA ARG A 88 -1.53 -12.27 9.02
C ARG A 88 -0.32 -11.40 8.73
N ARG A 89 0.25 -11.48 7.52
CA ARG A 89 1.37 -10.62 7.09
C ARG A 89 1.01 -9.14 7.13
N ARG A 90 -0.22 -8.77 6.74
CA ARG A 90 -0.71 -7.39 6.82
C ARG A 90 -0.83 -6.90 8.26
N PHE A 91 -1.36 -7.73 9.15
CA PHE A 91 -1.44 -7.40 10.58
C PHE A 91 -0.06 -7.27 11.21
N GLU A 92 0.86 -8.20 10.91
CA GLU A 92 2.24 -8.15 11.39
C GLU A 92 2.98 -6.90 10.88
N SER A 93 2.84 -6.57 9.59
CA SER A 93 3.43 -5.36 9.00
C SER A 93 2.90 -4.07 9.63
N ARG A 94 1.59 -4.04 9.95
CA ARG A 94 0.99 -2.90 10.65
C ARG A 94 1.51 -2.79 12.09
N ALA A 95 1.55 -3.89 12.84
CA ALA A 95 2.06 -3.91 14.20
C ALA A 95 3.53 -3.47 14.27
N GLN A 96 4.36 -3.92 13.31
CA GLN A 96 5.75 -3.46 13.20
C GLN A 96 5.84 -1.96 12.90
N SER A 97 5.02 -1.46 11.98
CA SER A 97 5.01 -0.03 11.64
C SER A 97 4.56 0.84 12.80
N GLU A 98 3.60 0.37 13.60
CA GLU A 98 3.15 1.06 14.82
C GLU A 98 4.24 1.07 15.90
N ALA A 99 4.97 -0.05 16.08
CA ALA A 99 6.11 -0.12 16.99
C ALA A 99 7.26 0.80 16.55
N ASP A 100 7.60 0.80 15.26
CA ASP A 100 8.64 1.67 14.69
C ASP A 100 8.27 3.15 14.84
N ALA A 101 7.00 3.51 14.59
CA ALA A 101 6.51 4.89 14.71
C ALA A 101 6.43 5.37 16.17
N ALA A 102 6.21 4.46 17.12
CA ALA A 102 6.27 4.77 18.55
C ALA A 102 7.71 4.93 19.05
N SER A 103 8.70 4.41 18.32
CA SER A 103 10.11 4.54 18.66
C SER A 103 10.62 5.95 18.35
N SER A 104 11.49 6.48 19.22
CA SER A 104 12.15 7.78 19.02
C SER A 104 13.35 7.72 18.08
N HIS A 105 13.71 6.54 17.59
CA HIS A 105 14.92 6.29 16.81
C HIS A 105 14.55 5.99 15.36
N ALA A 106 15.42 6.35 14.42
CA ALA A 106 15.23 5.97 13.03
C ALA A 106 15.25 4.43 12.89
N PRO A 107 14.30 3.84 12.14
CA PRO A 107 14.26 2.39 11.96
C PRO A 107 15.52 1.89 11.27
N ARG A 108 16.21 0.93 11.90
CA ARG A 108 17.42 0.32 11.33
C ARG A 108 17.10 -0.45 10.05
N ASN A 109 18.04 -0.46 9.11
CA ASN A 109 17.93 -1.17 7.83
C ASN A 109 16.75 -0.72 6.93
N ARG A 110 16.28 0.52 7.08
CA ARG A 110 15.21 1.08 6.25
C ARG A 110 15.65 2.43 5.71
N LEU A 111 15.87 2.50 4.40
CA LEU A 111 16.38 3.68 3.73
C LEU A 111 15.53 4.09 2.54
N LEU A 112 15.64 5.36 2.18
CA LEU A 112 15.17 5.84 0.89
C LEU A 112 16.01 5.22 -0.23
N ALA A 113 15.38 4.93 -1.37
CA ALA A 113 16.04 4.34 -2.52
C ALA A 113 17.24 5.18 -3.02
N ALA A 114 17.12 6.51 -2.98
CA ALA A 114 18.20 7.42 -3.35
C ALA A 114 19.42 7.30 -2.41
N SER A 115 19.19 7.24 -1.10
CA SER A 115 20.28 7.03 -0.13
C SER A 115 20.93 5.66 -0.28
N LEU A 116 20.16 4.64 -0.70
CA LEU A 116 20.69 3.32 -0.99
C LEU A 116 21.57 3.33 -2.25
N SER A 117 21.21 4.06 -3.30
CA SER A 117 22.07 4.20 -4.49
C SER A 117 23.38 4.89 -4.13
N ASP A 118 23.32 5.98 -3.36
CA ASP A 118 24.51 6.71 -2.92
C ASP A 118 25.43 5.83 -2.08
N LEU A 119 24.87 5.02 -1.18
CA LEU A 119 25.62 4.09 -0.35
C LEU A 119 26.27 2.99 -1.19
N LEU A 120 25.53 2.39 -2.13
CA LEU A 120 26.08 1.38 -3.03
C LEU A 120 27.18 1.94 -3.93
N ASP A 121 27.07 3.22 -4.33
CA ASP A 121 28.13 3.93 -5.04
C ASP A 121 29.36 4.16 -4.16
N GLN A 122 29.20 4.63 -2.93
CA GLN A 122 30.30 4.78 -1.96
C GLN A 122 31.01 3.45 -1.69
N ARG A 123 30.26 2.34 -1.60
CA ARG A 123 30.81 0.99 -1.44
C ARG A 123 31.75 0.58 -2.57
N LYS A 124 31.56 1.07 -3.81
CA LYS A 124 32.48 0.76 -4.93
C LYS A 124 33.89 1.29 -4.70
N TYR A 125 34.02 2.36 -3.92
CA TYR A 125 35.29 3.02 -3.61
C TYR A 125 35.85 2.60 -2.25
N ALA A 126 35.13 1.79 -1.48
CA ALA A 126 35.60 1.27 -0.20
C ALA A 126 36.68 0.21 -0.45
N THR A 127 37.83 0.38 0.21
CA THR A 127 38.99 -0.51 0.07
C THR A 127 39.11 -1.45 1.26
N SER A 128 38.53 -1.08 2.41
CA SER A 128 38.61 -1.84 3.65
C SER A 128 37.23 -2.16 4.24
N ARG A 129 37.12 -3.31 4.91
CA ARG A 129 35.93 -3.69 5.70
C ARG A 129 35.58 -2.66 6.78
N LYS A 130 36.60 -2.01 7.37
CA LYS A 130 36.39 -0.94 8.37
C LYS A 130 35.71 0.29 7.77
N GLU A 131 35.93 0.57 6.48
CA GLU A 131 35.27 1.68 5.80
C GLU A 131 33.80 1.34 5.53
N LEU A 132 33.51 0.08 5.17
CA LEU A 132 32.14 -0.42 5.03
C LEU A 132 31.36 -0.34 6.34
N GLU A 133 31.97 -0.68 7.46
CA GLU A 133 31.35 -0.54 8.79
C GLU A 133 30.98 0.91 9.09
N LYS A 134 31.88 1.87 8.80
CA LYS A 134 31.60 3.30 8.97
C LYS A 134 30.44 3.78 8.10
N PHE A 135 30.41 3.39 6.82
CA PHE A 135 29.28 3.74 5.94
C PHE A 135 27.99 3.09 6.46
N ALA A 136 28.02 1.82 6.84
CA ALA A 136 26.87 1.12 7.38
C ALA A 136 26.32 1.80 8.65
N GLU A 137 27.19 2.27 9.54
CA GLU A 137 26.81 3.03 10.74
C GLU A 137 26.18 4.39 10.40
N GLN A 138 26.76 5.15 9.46
CA GLN A 138 26.23 6.44 9.03
C GLN A 138 24.81 6.36 8.48
N TYR A 139 24.52 5.31 7.73
CA TYR A 139 23.18 5.07 7.17
C TYR A 139 22.31 4.17 8.07
N GLY A 140 22.80 3.67 9.21
CA GLY A 140 22.02 2.82 10.11
C GLY A 140 21.64 1.44 9.54
N ILE A 141 22.49 0.84 8.71
CA ILE A 141 22.34 -0.54 8.19
C ILE A 141 23.37 -1.47 8.85
N GLU A 142 23.02 -2.74 8.97
CA GLU A 142 23.96 -3.83 9.24
C GLU A 142 24.80 -4.19 8.00
N VAL A 143 26.11 -4.38 8.18
CA VAL A 143 27.05 -4.75 7.10
C VAL A 143 26.63 -6.01 6.36
N GLN A 144 26.12 -7.02 7.07
CA GLN A 144 25.65 -8.27 6.45
C GLN A 144 24.49 -8.05 5.47
N LYS A 145 23.56 -7.15 5.81
CA LYS A 145 22.43 -6.81 4.93
C LYS A 145 22.92 -6.00 3.74
N LEU A 146 23.83 -5.06 3.95
CA LEU A 146 24.46 -4.32 2.87
C LEU A 146 25.15 -5.26 1.86
N GLU A 147 25.93 -6.23 2.34
CA GLU A 147 26.56 -7.25 1.50
C GLU A 147 25.52 -8.11 0.76
N SER A 148 24.43 -8.48 1.43
CA SER A 148 23.36 -9.26 0.78
C SER A 148 22.69 -8.49 -0.36
N VAL A 149 22.41 -7.19 -0.18
CA VAL A 149 21.80 -6.34 -1.20
C VAL A 149 22.76 -6.14 -2.36
N ALA A 150 24.04 -5.92 -2.08
CA ALA A 150 25.06 -5.72 -3.08
C ALA A 150 25.27 -6.92 -4.02
N ARG A 151 24.89 -8.14 -3.61
CA ARG A 151 24.92 -9.32 -4.51
C ARG A 151 23.89 -9.23 -5.63
N TYR A 152 22.77 -8.56 -5.39
CA TYR A 152 21.65 -8.51 -6.32
C TYR A 152 21.47 -7.15 -6.99
N VAL A 153 21.90 -6.07 -6.33
CA VAL A 153 21.71 -4.70 -6.78
C VAL A 153 23.07 -4.05 -6.93
N SER A 154 23.38 -3.60 -8.14
CA SER A 154 24.55 -2.80 -8.46
C SER A 154 24.11 -1.50 -9.09
N THR A 155 24.70 -0.39 -8.65
CA THR A 155 24.47 0.92 -9.26
C THR A 155 25.33 1.06 -10.52
N PRO A 156 24.85 1.72 -11.58
CA PRO A 156 25.68 2.10 -12.71
C PRO A 156 26.79 3.09 -12.28
N SER A 157 27.95 3.03 -12.92
CA SER A 157 29.00 4.03 -12.79
C SER A 157 29.15 4.74 -14.14
N VAL A 158 29.08 6.06 -14.14
CA VAL A 158 29.33 6.87 -15.34
C VAL A 158 30.81 7.23 -15.39
N ASP A 159 31.45 6.99 -16.53
CA ASP A 159 32.82 7.48 -16.77
C ASP A 159 32.75 8.81 -17.52
N GLU A 160 32.95 9.91 -16.79
CA GLU A 160 32.92 11.27 -17.33
C GLU A 160 33.96 11.50 -18.44
N LYS A 161 35.02 10.67 -18.48
CA LYS A 161 36.06 10.75 -19.51
C LYS A 161 35.57 10.33 -20.90
N THR A 162 34.44 9.63 -20.96
CA THR A 162 33.85 9.14 -22.23
C THR A 162 32.68 10.01 -22.69
N ALA A 163 32.54 11.21 -22.14
CA ALA A 163 31.48 12.13 -22.51
C ALA A 163 31.72 12.70 -23.91
N ILE A 164 30.93 12.26 -24.89
CA ILE A 164 30.91 12.82 -26.23
C ILE A 164 29.79 13.84 -26.29
N ARG A 165 30.17 15.12 -26.45
CA ARG A 165 29.23 16.21 -26.73
C ARG A 165 29.08 16.32 -28.24
N MET A 166 27.88 16.07 -28.74
CA MET A 166 27.52 16.33 -30.14
C MET A 166 26.58 17.53 -30.16
N VAL A 167 26.88 18.48 -31.04
CA VAL A 167 25.99 19.60 -31.34
C VAL A 167 25.35 19.28 -32.68
N GLU A 168 24.06 19.05 -32.68
CA GLU A 168 23.31 18.76 -33.89
C GLU A 168 23.05 20.05 -34.68
N ASP A 169 22.84 19.95 -35.99
CA ASP A 169 22.66 21.08 -36.90
C ASP A 169 21.46 22.00 -36.51
N ASN A 170 20.56 21.51 -35.67
CA ASN A 170 19.41 22.23 -35.13
C ASN A 170 19.74 23.09 -33.89
N GLY A 171 20.99 23.07 -33.41
CA GLY A 171 21.41 23.75 -32.19
C GLY A 171 21.09 22.99 -30.90
N GLU A 172 20.63 21.74 -30.99
CA GLU A 172 20.44 20.86 -29.84
C GLU A 172 21.78 20.21 -29.44
N GLU A 173 22.15 20.34 -28.16
CA GLU A 173 23.33 19.70 -27.60
C GLU A 173 22.94 18.34 -27.00
N SER A 174 23.44 17.24 -27.57
CA SER A 174 23.29 15.90 -27.00
C SER A 174 24.60 15.46 -26.35
N ILE A 175 24.54 15.09 -25.08
CA ILE A 175 25.67 14.54 -24.33
C ILE A 175 25.44 13.05 -24.16
N THR A 176 26.29 12.24 -24.79
CA THR A 176 26.27 10.79 -24.62
C THR A 176 27.45 10.38 -23.73
N MET A 177 27.19 9.49 -22.77
CA MET A 177 28.18 8.99 -21.84
C MET A 177 28.11 7.47 -21.79
N VAL A 178 29.27 6.83 -21.68
CA VAL A 178 29.34 5.37 -21.49
C VAL A 178 29.09 5.04 -20.03
N VAL A 179 28.11 4.18 -19.80
CA VAL A 179 27.77 3.66 -18.48
C VAL A 179 28.41 2.28 -18.32
N SER A 180 29.11 2.06 -17.21
CA SER A 180 29.71 0.77 -16.88
C SER A 180 29.18 0.25 -15.54
N LEU A 181 28.98 -1.06 -15.45
CA LEU A 181 28.67 -1.72 -14.18
C LEU A 181 29.97 -2.23 -13.56
N ARG A 182 30.46 -1.52 -12.54
CA ARG A 182 31.58 -2.00 -11.73
C ARG A 182 31.06 -2.91 -10.63
N LEU A 183 31.37 -4.20 -10.75
CA LEU A 183 31.19 -5.18 -9.69
C LEU A 183 32.44 -5.15 -8.80
N SER A 184 32.37 -4.44 -7.69
CA SER A 184 33.40 -4.52 -6.64
C SER A 184 33.21 -5.81 -5.85
N CYS A 185 33.97 -6.85 -6.21
CA CYS A 185 34.19 -8.02 -5.37
C CYS A 185 35.23 -7.66 -4.30
N LEU A 186 34.77 -7.28 -3.11
CA LEU A 186 35.57 -7.43 -1.90
C LEU A 186 35.46 -8.90 -1.50
N VAL A 187 36.59 -9.61 -1.58
CA VAL A 187 36.79 -11.00 -1.10
C VAL A 187 37.01 -10.97 0.41
#